data_AF-A0AAW7G3G1-F1
#
_entry.id   AF-A0AAW7G3G1-F1
#
_cell.length_a   1.000
_cell.length_b   1.000
_cell.length_c   1.000
_cell.angle_alpha   90.00
_cell.angle_beta   90.00
_cell.angle_gamma   90.00
#
_symmetry.space_group_name_H-M   'P 1'
#
loop_
_entity.id
_entity.type
_entity.pdbx_description
1 polymer ?
#
loop_
_entity_poly.entity_id
_entity_poly.type
_entity_poly.pdbx_seq_one_letter_code
_entity_poly.pdbx_strand_id
1 'polypeptide(L)' 'MSHQLTFADSEFSSKRRQTRKEIFLSRMEQILPWQNMVEVIEPFYPKAGNGRRPYPL' A
#
# COMPACT_ATOMS: atom_id res chain seq x y z
N MET A 1 -33.34 -17.61 -14.67
CA MET A 1 -33.65 -16.73 -13.53
C MET A 1 -32.74 -15.52 -13.62
N SER A 2 -33.28 -14.38 -14.06
CA SER A 2 -32.55 -13.12 -14.23
C SER A 2 -32.14 -12.55 -12.87
N HIS A 3 -30.86 -12.21 -12.72
CA HIS A 3 -30.34 -11.60 -11.50
C HIS A 3 -30.73 -10.12 -11.47
N GLN A 4 -31.79 -9.77 -10.73
CA GLN A 4 -32.21 -8.39 -10.53
C GLN A 4 -31.35 -7.76 -9.44
N LEU A 5 -30.50 -6.81 -9.81
CA LEU A 5 -29.73 -6.04 -8.84
C LEU A 5 -30.63 -4.98 -8.19
N THR A 6 -30.56 -4.86 -6.86
CA THR A 6 -31.22 -3.78 -6.14
C THR A 6 -30.42 -2.48 -6.27
N PHE A 7 -31.04 -1.33 -5.97
CA PHE A 7 -30.34 -0.04 -5.97
C PHE A 7 -29.09 -0.05 -5.06
N ALA A 8 -29.19 -0.67 -3.88
CA ALA A 8 -28.05 -0.87 -2.98
C ALA A 8 -26.95 -1.73 -3.64
N ASP A 9 -27.31 -2.82 -4.33
CA ASP A 9 -26.32 -3.66 -5.01
C ASP A 9 -25.61 -2.93 -6.15
N SER A 10 -26.31 -2.04 -6.87
CA SER A 10 -25.72 -1.23 -7.94
C SER A 10 -24.68 -0.22 -7.43
N GLU A 11 -24.88 0.35 -6.24
CA GLU A 11 -23.95 1.29 -5.62
C GLU A 11 -22.64 0.60 -5.19
N PHE A 12 -22.74 -0.66 -4.73
CA PHE A 12 -21.59 -1.43 -4.30
C PHE A 12 -20.92 -2.23 -5.43
N SER A 13 -21.62 -2.54 -6.52
CA SER A 13 -21.06 -3.35 -7.62
C SER A 13 -19.91 -2.65 -8.36
N SER A 14 -19.96 -1.31 -8.43
CA SER A 14 -18.93 -0.49 -9.07
C SER A 14 -17.77 -0.12 -8.13
N LYS A 15 -17.97 -0.29 -6.81
CA LYS A 15 -17.02 0.17 -5.79
C LYS A 15 -16.17 -1.00 -5.30
N ARG A 16 -14.90 -1.04 -5.72
CA ARG A 16 -13.92 -1.98 -5.15
C ARG A 16 -13.93 -1.83 -3.63
N ARG A 17 -14.30 -2.90 -2.92
CA ARG A 17 -14.16 -2.96 -1.46
C ARG A 17 -12.69 -2.76 -1.12
N GLN A 18 -12.39 -1.71 -0.36
CA GLN A 18 -11.04 -1.52 0.16
C GLN A 18 -10.73 -2.64 1.15
N THR A 19 -9.59 -3.28 0.96
CA THR A 19 -9.16 -4.32 1.90
C THR A 19 -8.70 -3.69 3.21
N ARG A 20 -8.75 -4.45 4.32
CA ARG A 20 -8.21 -3.99 5.60
C ARG A 20 -6.73 -3.57 5.49
N LYS A 21 -5.96 -4.23 4.62
CA LYS A 21 -4.57 -3.91 4.31
C LYS A 21 -4.44 -2.53 3.64
N GLU A 22 -5.28 -2.24 2.65
CA GLU A 22 -5.27 -0.94 1.96
C GLU A 22 -5.60 0.21 2.92
N ILE A 23 -6.62 0.03 3.77
CA ILE A 23 -7.00 1.02 4.78
C ILE A 23 -5.85 1.25 5.79
N PHE A 24 -5.16 0.18 6.18
CA PHE A 24 -4.01 0.28 7.07
C PHE A 24 -2.86 1.05 6.41
N LEU A 25 -2.45 0.66 5.19
CA LEU A 25 -1.35 1.28 4.48
C LEU A 25 -1.63 2.75 4.17
N SER A 26 -2.86 3.12 3.79
CA SER A 26 -3.22 4.50 3.51
C SER A 26 -3.12 5.40 4.75
N ARG A 27 -3.47 4.88 5.94
CA ARG A 27 -3.28 5.60 7.20
C ARG A 27 -1.80 5.74 7.56
N MET A 28 -1.02 4.68 7.36
CA MET A 28 0.41 4.71 7.65
C MET A 28 1.14 5.72 6.77
N GLU A 29 0.75 5.85 5.50
CA GLU A 29 1.28 6.86 4.57
C GLU A 29 1.09 8.30 5.06
N GLN A 30 -0.01 8.57 5.77
CA GLN A 30 -0.31 9.91 6.30
C GLN A 30 0.40 10.19 7.62
N ILE A 31 0.65 9.14 8.42
CA ILE A 31 1.20 9.27 9.77
C ILE A 31 2.73 9.28 9.74
N LEU A 32 3.34 8.50 8.84
CA LEU A 32 4.78 8.30 8.82
C LEU A 32 5.47 9.28 7.86
N PRO A 33 6.53 9.99 8.30
CA PRO A 33 7.35 10.80 7.42
C PRO A 33 8.35 9.91 6.66
N TRP A 34 7.86 9.10 5.70
CA TRP A 34 8.67 8.10 4.99
C TRP A 34 9.95 8.68 4.38
N GLN A 35 9.85 9.86 3.75
CA GLN A 35 10.99 10.53 3.13
C GLN A 35 12.10 10.82 4.15
N ASN A 36 11.75 11.41 5.29
CA ASN A 36 12.71 11.72 6.36
C ASN A 36 13.34 10.43 6.94
N MET A 37 12.57 9.35 7.04
CA MET A 37 13.08 8.08 7.53
C MET A 37 14.07 7.45 6.54
N VAL A 38 13.79 7.54 5.23
CA VAL A 38 14.69 7.05 4.19
C VAL A 38 16.00 7.85 4.21
N GLU A 39 15.95 9.17 4.32
CA GLU A 39 17.15 10.03 4.42
C GLU A 39 18.05 9.66 5.61
N VAL A 40 17.46 9.31 6.76
CA VAL A 40 18.22 8.88 7.94
C VAL A 40 18.87 7.51 7.75
N ILE A 41 18.23 6.60 7.01
CA ILE A 41 18.69 5.23 6.81
C ILE A 41 19.68 5.13 5.65
N GLU A 42 19.52 5.95 4.60
CA GLU A 42 20.30 5.90 3.35
C GLU A 42 21.83 5.81 3.57
N PRO A 43 22.47 6.59 4.48
CA PRO A 43 23.90 6.51 4.71
C PRO A 43 24.38 5.15 5.24
N PHE A 44 23.50 4.42 5.92
CA PHE A 44 23.79 3.11 6.53
C PHE A 44 23.26 1.95 5.70
N TYR A 45 22.51 2.22 4.63
CA TYR A 45 21.90 1.18 3.83
C TYR A 45 22.97 0.39 3.07
N PRO A 46 22.92 -0.95 3.09
CA PRO A 46 23.92 -1.77 2.44
C PRO A 46 24.01 -1.42 0.95
N LYS A 47 25.24 -1.28 0.45
CA LYS A 47 25.51 -1.16 -0.98
C LYS A 47 25.64 -2.55 -1.60
N ALA A 48 25.24 -2.68 -2.86
CA ALA A 48 25.38 -3.94 -3.57
C ALA A 48 26.87 -4.35 -3.63
N GLY A 49 27.17 -5.55 -3.12
CA GLY A 49 28.47 -6.22 -3.23
C GLY A 49 28.33 -7.60 -3.87
N ASN A 50 29.23 -8.53 -3.53
CA ASN A 50 29.25 -9.89 -4.09
C ASN A 50 28.19 -10.84 -3.48
N GLY A 51 27.28 -10.34 -2.64
CA GLY A 51 26.26 -11.12 -1.95
C GLY A 51 24.84 -10.88 -2.48
N ARG A 52 23.84 -11.19 -1.65
CA ARG A 52 22.44 -10.86 -1.96
C ARG A 52 22.28 -9.36 -2.07
N ARG A 53 21.67 -8.92 -3.18
CA ARG A 53 21.41 -7.50 -3.41
C ARG A 53 20.39 -6.99 -2.38
N PRO A 54 20.62 -5.81 -1.80
CA PRO A 54 19.66 -5.19 -0.91
C PRO A 54 18.44 -4.72 -1.71
N TYR A 55 17.32 -4.52 -1.01
CA TYR A 55 16.11 -4.00 -1.65
C TYR A 55 16.31 -2.53 -2.04
N PRO A 56 15.66 -2.04 -3.10
CA PRO A 56 15.67 -0.60 -3.37
C PRO A 56 14.98 0.14 -2.21
N LEU A 57 15.58 1.27 -1.81
CA LEU A 57 14.95 2.27 -0.96
C LEU A 57 13.96 3.11 -1.77
#